data_AF-A0A8C3SFN1-F1
#
_entry.id   AF-A0A8C3SFN1-F1
#
_cell.length_a   1.000
_cell.length_b   1.000
_cell.length_c   1.000
_cell.angle_alpha   90.00
_cell.angle_beta   90.00
_cell.angle_gamma   90.00
#
_symmetry.space_group_name_H-M   'P 1'
#
loop_
_entity.id
_entity.type
_entity.pdbx_description
1 polymer ?
#
loop_
_entity_poly.entity_id
_entity_poly.type
_entity_poly.pdbx_seq_one_letter_code
_entity_poly.pdbx_strand_id
1 'polypeptide(L)'
;MKPPESRPLTAAPWSQLVLAPGRQAGALCWRFEGQVWVNCAQVFFDQLRLSPSSVCQFLSRCQSPSGGFGGGPGQHPHLAPTYAAVSALCIIGTEEAFNVINREKLLEYLYSLKQPDGSFIMHVGGEVDVRSAYCAASVASLTNIITPTLFAGTAQWIARCQNWEGGIGGVPGMEAHGGYTFCGLAALVILKQEDSLNLKCLLHWVTSRQMRFEGGFQGRCNKLVDGCYSFWQAGLLPLLHRALHAKGDSALSMTHWMFDQQALQEYILLCCQCPAGGLLDKPAPWPEPAR
;
A
#
# COMPACT_ATOMS: atom_id res chain seq x y z
N MET A 1 -58.89 -33.20 -19.74
CA MET A 1 -57.89 -32.86 -18.71
C MET A 1 -56.54 -32.70 -19.40
N LYS A 2 -56.00 -31.48 -19.49
CA LYS A 2 -54.56 -31.19 -19.74
C LYS A 2 -53.88 -31.10 -18.36
N PRO A 3 -52.61 -31.49 -18.16
CA PRO A 3 -51.46 -30.62 -18.49
C PRO A 3 -50.14 -31.39 -18.78
N PRO A 4 -48.95 -30.73 -18.86
CA PRO A 4 -48.60 -29.47 -19.51
C PRO A 4 -47.44 -29.60 -20.53
N GLU A 5 -47.37 -28.62 -21.45
CA GLU A 5 -46.30 -28.42 -22.43
C GLU A 5 -45.07 -27.71 -21.83
N SER A 6 -43.88 -28.02 -22.36
CA SER A 6 -42.58 -27.46 -22.00
C SER A 6 -42.40 -26.03 -22.51
N ARG A 7 -41.94 -25.11 -21.64
CA ARG A 7 -41.47 -23.77 -22.02
C ARG A 7 -39.94 -23.70 -21.99
N PRO A 8 -39.28 -23.07 -22.99
CA PRO A 8 -37.88 -22.71 -22.90
C PRO A 8 -37.70 -21.50 -21.96
N LEU A 9 -36.65 -21.55 -21.13
CA LEU A 9 -36.21 -20.45 -20.28
C LEU A 9 -35.63 -19.34 -21.17
N THR A 10 -36.41 -18.29 -21.40
CA THR A 10 -35.91 -17.04 -21.96
C THR A 10 -35.21 -16.24 -20.86
N ALA A 11 -33.95 -15.88 -21.08
CA ALA A 11 -33.21 -14.96 -20.22
C ALA A 11 -33.92 -13.61 -20.16
N ALA A 12 -34.10 -13.07 -18.96
CA ALA A 12 -34.65 -11.74 -18.74
C ALA A 12 -33.66 -10.67 -19.26
N PRO A 13 -34.14 -9.53 -19.80
CA PRO A 13 -33.27 -8.45 -20.29
C PRO A 13 -32.51 -7.77 -19.14
N TRP A 14 -31.27 -7.39 -19.41
CA TRP A 14 -30.32 -6.71 -18.49
C TRP A 14 -30.72 -5.28 -18.04
N SER A 15 -31.97 -4.86 -18.22
CA SER A 15 -32.44 -3.51 -17.88
C SER A 15 -33.04 -3.35 -16.48
N GLN A 16 -32.94 -4.36 -15.61
CA GLN A 16 -33.51 -4.31 -14.24
C GLN A 16 -32.50 -4.44 -13.09
N LEU A 17 -31.19 -4.38 -13.36
CA LEU A 17 -30.14 -4.26 -12.33
C LEU A 17 -29.56 -2.84 -12.27
N VAL A 18 -30.43 -1.83 -12.36
CA VAL A 18 -30.10 -0.46 -11.96
C VAL A 18 -30.05 -0.43 -10.44
N LEU A 19 -28.86 -0.67 -9.88
CA LEU A 19 -28.58 -0.52 -8.46
C LEU A 19 -28.79 0.95 -8.07
N ALA A 20 -29.69 1.14 -7.10
CA ALA A 20 -30.02 2.44 -6.53
C ALA A 20 -28.78 3.17 -5.98
N PRO A 21 -28.63 4.48 -6.24
CA PRO A 21 -27.52 5.26 -5.73
C PRO A 21 -27.74 5.55 -4.25
N GLY A 22 -26.79 5.18 -3.37
CA GLY A 22 -26.78 5.75 -2.03
C GLY A 22 -26.14 4.98 -0.87
N ARG A 23 -25.68 3.73 -1.01
CA ARG A 23 -25.19 2.97 0.17
C ARG A 23 -23.91 2.12 0.00
N GLN A 24 -23.00 2.52 -0.89
CA GLN A 24 -21.67 1.87 -0.97
C GLN A 24 -20.47 2.82 -0.89
N ALA A 25 -20.64 4.13 -1.12
CA ALA A 25 -19.52 5.07 -1.07
C ALA A 25 -18.89 5.20 0.34
N GLY A 26 -19.66 5.02 1.41
CA GLY A 26 -19.17 5.11 2.79
C GLY A 26 -18.38 3.89 3.27
N ALA A 27 -18.66 2.70 2.72
CA ALA A 27 -17.96 1.46 3.07
C ALA A 27 -16.67 1.25 2.25
N LEU A 28 -16.54 1.97 1.12
CA LEU A 28 -15.27 2.10 0.41
C LEU A 28 -14.24 2.76 1.34
N CYS A 29 -14.54 3.95 1.86
CA CYS A 29 -13.58 4.83 2.54
C CYS A 29 -12.76 4.21 3.70
N TRP A 30 -13.29 3.20 4.40
CA TRP A 30 -12.67 2.63 5.61
C TRP A 30 -12.12 1.20 5.45
N ARG A 31 -12.24 0.58 4.26
CA ARG A 31 -11.60 -0.71 3.95
C ARG A 31 -10.23 -0.57 3.27
N PHE A 32 -9.67 0.64 3.24
CA PHE A 32 -8.49 0.98 2.45
C PHE A 32 -7.20 1.01 3.27
N GLU A 33 -6.61 -0.17 3.54
CA GLU A 33 -5.19 -0.24 3.87
C GLU A 33 -4.33 -0.10 2.60
N GLY A 34 -4.10 1.16 2.23
CA GLY A 34 -2.85 1.74 1.71
C GLY A 34 -2.18 1.20 0.44
N GLN A 35 -1.95 -0.10 0.28
CA GLN A 35 -0.83 -0.57 -0.58
C GLN A 35 -1.13 -1.80 -1.41
N VAL A 36 -2.09 -2.63 -1.00
CA VAL A 36 -2.60 -3.74 -1.82
C VAL A 36 -3.15 -3.21 -3.16
N TRP A 37 -3.47 -1.92 -3.23
CA TRP A 37 -4.15 -1.31 -4.37
C TRP A 37 -3.26 -0.76 -5.48
N VAL A 38 -1.94 -0.54 -5.29
CA VAL A 38 -1.09 -0.05 -6.38
C VAL A 38 -0.93 -1.12 -7.47
N ASN A 39 -0.88 -2.41 -7.09
CA ASN A 39 -0.98 -3.51 -8.05
C ASN A 39 -2.43 -3.76 -8.51
N CYS A 40 -3.43 -3.41 -7.70
CA CYS A 40 -4.82 -3.49 -8.13
C CYS A 40 -5.17 -2.44 -9.17
N ALA A 41 -4.52 -1.26 -9.27
CA ALA A 41 -4.91 -0.29 -10.29
C ALA A 41 -4.79 -0.88 -11.72
N GLN A 42 -3.66 -1.51 -12.07
CA GLN A 42 -3.49 -2.18 -13.36
C GLN A 42 -4.53 -3.29 -13.60
N VAL A 43 -4.80 -4.12 -12.59
CA VAL A 43 -5.78 -5.23 -12.65
C VAL A 43 -7.23 -4.72 -12.64
N PHE A 44 -7.51 -3.60 -11.97
CA PHE A 44 -8.82 -2.94 -11.90
C PHE A 44 -9.16 -2.23 -13.21
N PHE A 45 -8.16 -1.66 -13.91
CA PHE A 45 -8.38 -1.07 -15.24
C PHE A 45 -8.91 -2.12 -16.23
N ASP A 46 -8.34 -3.33 -16.20
CA ASP A 46 -8.76 -4.41 -17.09
C ASP A 46 -10.09 -5.06 -16.65
N GLN A 47 -10.36 -5.20 -15.34
CA GLN A 47 -11.55 -5.90 -14.84
C GLN A 47 -12.80 -5.03 -14.73
N LEU A 48 -12.70 -3.75 -14.40
CA LEU A 48 -13.87 -2.86 -14.22
C LEU A 48 -14.25 -2.05 -15.46
N ARG A 49 -13.46 -2.11 -16.54
CA ARG A 49 -13.70 -1.34 -17.79
C ARG A 49 -13.88 0.17 -17.54
N LEU A 50 -13.26 0.72 -16.51
CA LEU A 50 -13.29 2.17 -16.26
C LEU A 50 -12.34 2.88 -17.21
N SER A 51 -12.80 3.95 -17.86
CA SER A 51 -11.89 4.75 -18.68
C SER A 51 -10.92 5.52 -17.78
N PRO A 52 -9.64 5.68 -18.20
CA PRO A 52 -8.67 6.47 -17.45
C PRO A 52 -9.17 7.87 -17.07
N SER A 53 -9.84 8.57 -18.01
CA SER A 53 -10.43 9.90 -17.76
C SER A 53 -11.50 9.89 -16.65
N SER A 54 -12.31 8.83 -16.55
CA SER A 54 -13.31 8.71 -15.47
C SER A 54 -12.65 8.64 -14.09
N VAL A 55 -11.50 7.95 -14.00
CA VAL A 55 -10.72 7.87 -12.76
C VAL A 55 -10.08 9.23 -12.45
N CYS A 56 -9.51 9.92 -13.44
CA CYS A 56 -8.99 11.28 -13.27
C CYS A 56 -10.07 12.25 -12.73
N GLN A 57 -11.27 12.22 -13.31
CA GLN A 57 -12.40 13.04 -12.86
C GLN A 57 -12.85 12.70 -11.43
N PHE A 58 -12.85 11.42 -11.07
CA PHE A 58 -13.17 11.01 -9.71
C PHE A 58 -12.11 11.49 -8.70
N LEU A 59 -10.83 11.27 -8.99
CA LEU A 59 -9.73 11.69 -8.11
C LEU A 59 -9.63 13.21 -7.99
N SER A 60 -9.91 13.95 -9.08
CA SER A 60 -10.02 15.41 -9.06
C SER A 60 -11.06 15.89 -8.03
N ARG A 61 -12.22 15.22 -7.95
CA ARG A 61 -13.26 15.53 -6.93
C ARG A 61 -12.87 15.12 -5.50
N CYS A 62 -11.92 14.21 -5.35
CA CYS A 62 -11.39 13.81 -4.04
C CYS A 62 -10.25 14.72 -3.56
N GLN A 63 -9.71 15.58 -4.41
CA GLN A 63 -8.64 16.50 -4.05
C GLN A 63 -9.20 17.67 -3.22
N SER A 64 -8.55 17.97 -2.10
CA SER A 64 -8.94 19.06 -1.23
C SER A 64 -8.45 20.41 -1.76
N PRO A 65 -9.23 21.49 -1.63
CA PRO A 65 -8.75 22.86 -1.87
C PRO A 65 -7.54 23.25 -1.00
N SER A 66 -7.38 22.60 0.16
CA SER A 66 -6.23 22.78 1.06
C SER A 66 -5.02 21.89 0.71
N GLY A 67 -5.08 21.15 -0.40
CA GLY A 67 -4.04 20.19 -0.81
C GLY A 67 -4.25 18.78 -0.27
N GLY A 68 -3.67 17.80 -0.98
CA GLY A 68 -3.87 16.38 -0.71
C GLY A 68 -5.22 15.84 -1.21
N PHE A 69 -5.43 14.53 -1.06
CA PHE A 69 -6.67 13.84 -1.41
C PHE A 69 -7.33 13.23 -0.18
N GLY A 70 -8.66 13.26 -0.13
CA GLY A 70 -9.47 12.54 0.85
C GLY A 70 -9.87 11.14 0.37
N GLY A 71 -10.52 10.36 1.25
CA GLY A 71 -11.02 9.01 0.91
C GLY A 71 -12.23 9.00 -0.04
N GLY A 72 -12.79 10.18 -0.31
CA GLY A 72 -13.86 10.41 -1.27
C GLY A 72 -14.19 11.89 -1.41
N PRO A 73 -15.07 12.28 -2.35
CA PRO A 73 -15.40 13.68 -2.58
C PRO A 73 -15.95 14.37 -1.33
N GLY A 74 -15.42 15.57 -1.04
CA GLY A 74 -15.82 16.39 0.11
C GLY A 74 -15.23 15.96 1.46
N GLN A 75 -14.42 14.90 1.52
CA GLN A 75 -13.74 14.50 2.76
C GLN A 75 -12.45 15.29 2.98
N HIS A 76 -12.02 15.36 4.23
CA HIS A 76 -10.73 15.95 4.58
C HIS A 76 -9.56 15.17 3.93
N PRO A 77 -8.49 15.86 3.53
CA PRO A 77 -7.32 15.20 2.98
C PRO A 77 -6.64 14.33 4.04
N HIS A 78 -6.03 13.23 3.59
CA HIS A 78 -5.32 12.28 4.44
C HIS A 78 -4.17 11.66 3.64
N LEU A 79 -3.03 11.39 4.27
CA LEU A 79 -1.82 10.90 3.59
C LEU A 79 -2.01 9.55 2.91
N ALA A 80 -2.78 8.63 3.52
CA ALA A 80 -3.09 7.34 2.90
C ALA A 80 -3.82 7.44 1.53
N PRO A 81 -5.01 8.08 1.41
CA PRO A 81 -5.65 8.27 0.11
C PRO A 81 -4.87 9.24 -0.80
N THR A 82 -4.06 10.16 -0.26
CA THR A 82 -3.14 10.98 -1.06
C THR A 82 -2.09 10.12 -1.77
N TYR A 83 -1.45 9.20 -1.04
CA TYR A 83 -0.53 8.21 -1.60
C TYR A 83 -1.19 7.34 -2.67
N ALA A 84 -2.38 6.81 -2.38
CA ALA A 84 -3.12 5.96 -3.32
C ALA A 84 -3.53 6.74 -4.59
N ALA A 85 -4.05 7.96 -4.46
CA ALA A 85 -4.47 8.79 -5.57
C ALA A 85 -3.29 9.15 -6.48
N VAL A 86 -2.17 9.62 -5.92
CA VAL A 86 -0.97 9.94 -6.70
C VAL A 86 -0.42 8.69 -7.41
N SER A 87 -0.37 7.55 -6.72
CA SER A 87 0.06 6.29 -7.33
C SER A 87 -0.84 5.86 -8.48
N ALA A 88 -2.17 5.97 -8.33
CA ALA A 88 -3.12 5.64 -9.37
C ALA A 88 -2.99 6.56 -10.60
N LEU A 89 -2.81 7.87 -10.39
CA LEU A 89 -2.56 8.83 -11.48
C LEU A 89 -1.22 8.55 -12.18
N CYS A 90 -0.19 8.15 -11.44
CA CYS A 90 1.09 7.70 -12.00
C CYS A 90 0.95 6.44 -12.87
N ILE A 91 0.11 5.48 -12.45
CA ILE A 91 -0.17 4.27 -13.22
C ILE A 91 -0.94 4.57 -14.51
N ILE A 92 -1.90 5.49 -14.46
CA ILE A 92 -2.61 5.95 -15.66
C ILE A 92 -1.62 6.57 -16.67
N GLY A 93 -0.66 7.36 -16.19
CA GLY A 93 0.48 7.77 -16.99
C GLY A 93 0.18 8.75 -18.14
N THR A 94 -0.97 9.42 -18.11
CA THR A 94 -1.35 10.44 -19.11
C THR A 94 -1.14 11.86 -18.57
N GLU A 95 -0.96 12.83 -19.47
CA GLU A 95 -0.89 14.25 -19.07
C GLU A 95 -2.15 14.71 -18.33
N GLU A 96 -3.33 14.23 -18.73
CA GLU A 96 -4.60 14.47 -18.01
C GLU A 96 -4.48 14.04 -16.55
N ALA A 97 -3.97 12.83 -16.29
CA ALA A 97 -3.82 12.31 -14.94
C ALA A 97 -2.81 13.12 -14.11
N PHE A 98 -1.66 13.48 -14.70
CA PHE A 98 -0.66 14.29 -14.01
C PHE A 98 -1.19 15.69 -13.67
N ASN A 99 -1.94 16.29 -14.58
CA ASN A 99 -2.54 17.62 -14.40
C ASN A 99 -3.68 17.66 -13.36
N VAL A 100 -4.15 16.51 -12.87
CA VAL A 100 -5.07 16.48 -11.71
C VAL A 100 -4.37 17.01 -10.46
N ILE A 101 -3.08 16.76 -10.27
CA ILE A 101 -2.39 17.03 -9.01
C ILE A 101 -2.04 18.51 -8.87
N ASN A 102 -2.63 19.18 -7.88
CA ASN A 102 -2.21 20.52 -7.49
C ASN A 102 -0.95 20.44 -6.62
N ARG A 103 0.22 20.63 -7.24
CA ARG A 103 1.54 20.41 -6.61
C ARG A 103 1.83 21.44 -5.53
N GLU A 104 1.46 22.70 -5.75
CA GLU A 104 1.67 23.79 -4.79
C GLU A 104 0.88 23.53 -3.51
N LYS A 105 -0.41 23.19 -3.64
CA LYS A 105 -1.26 22.86 -2.48
C LYS A 105 -0.86 21.56 -1.83
N LEU A 106 -0.43 20.54 -2.59
CA LEU A 106 0.10 19.32 -2.03
C LEU A 106 1.32 19.61 -1.14
N LEU A 107 2.25 20.45 -1.59
CA LEU A 107 3.42 20.82 -0.78
C LEU A 107 3.02 21.57 0.51
N GLU A 108 2.12 22.57 0.40
CA GLU A 108 1.57 23.27 1.57
C GLU A 108 0.93 22.28 2.57
N TYR A 109 0.15 21.32 2.07
CA TYR A 109 -0.46 20.28 2.87
C TYR A 109 0.58 19.43 3.59
N LEU A 110 1.62 18.96 2.90
CA LEU A 110 2.69 18.18 3.54
C LEU A 110 3.40 18.97 4.66
N TYR A 111 3.65 20.27 4.47
CA TYR A 111 4.19 21.11 5.54
C TYR A 111 3.25 21.25 6.74
N SER A 112 1.94 21.33 6.49
CA SER A 112 0.95 21.42 7.59
C SER A 112 0.92 20.17 8.49
N LEU A 113 1.40 19.03 7.97
CA LEU A 113 1.47 17.76 8.69
C LEU A 113 2.83 17.52 9.35
N LYS A 114 3.87 18.25 8.93
CA LYS A 114 5.23 18.04 9.42
C LYS A 114 5.34 18.40 10.91
N GLN A 115 5.87 17.48 11.71
CA GLN A 115 6.10 17.67 13.14
C GLN A 115 7.54 18.10 13.46
N PRO A 116 7.79 18.77 14.61
CA PRO A 116 9.12 19.21 15.00
C PRO A 116 10.14 18.08 15.20
N ASP A 117 9.69 16.88 15.59
CA ASP A 117 10.55 15.73 15.84
C ASP A 117 10.97 14.96 14.58
N GLY A 118 10.55 15.43 13.40
CA GLY A 118 10.82 14.81 12.11
C GLY A 118 9.67 13.94 11.57
N SER A 119 8.70 13.59 12.40
CA SER A 119 7.53 12.80 11.99
C SER A 119 6.50 13.61 11.20
N PHE A 120 5.47 12.94 10.71
CA PHE A 120 4.29 13.55 10.12
C PHE A 120 3.03 13.00 10.79
N ILE A 121 1.99 13.82 10.93
CA ILE A 121 0.62 13.33 11.21
C ILE A 121 -0.03 12.83 9.91
N MET A 122 -0.94 11.85 9.99
CA MET A 122 -1.61 11.28 8.81
C MET A 122 -2.60 12.25 8.15
N HIS A 123 -3.22 13.11 8.96
CA HIS A 123 -4.08 14.22 8.55
C HIS A 123 -4.10 15.28 9.65
N VAL A 124 -4.67 16.46 9.40
CA VAL A 124 -4.79 17.52 10.43
C VAL A 124 -5.56 16.98 11.64
N GLY A 125 -4.92 16.99 12.82
CA GLY A 125 -5.47 16.44 14.06
C GLY A 125 -5.45 14.91 14.17
N GLY A 126 -4.82 14.21 13.22
CA GLY A 126 -4.73 12.75 13.18
C GLY A 126 -3.54 12.18 13.97
N GLU A 127 -3.36 10.87 13.81
CA GLU A 127 -2.29 10.10 14.44
C GLU A 127 -0.92 10.31 13.77
N VAL A 128 0.14 9.98 14.52
CA VAL A 128 1.52 9.91 14.03
C VAL A 128 1.96 8.45 14.02
N ASP A 129 2.41 7.96 12.87
CA ASP A 129 3.22 6.76 12.75
C ASP A 129 3.97 6.73 11.41
N VAL A 130 4.84 5.75 11.20
CA VAL A 130 5.76 5.70 10.04
C VAL A 130 5.07 5.61 8.68
N ARG A 131 3.76 5.30 8.62
CA ARG A 131 2.99 5.37 7.36
C ARG A 131 3.01 6.78 6.80
N SER A 132 2.90 7.80 7.66
CA SER A 132 2.86 9.20 7.23
C SER A 132 4.15 9.61 6.54
N ALA A 133 5.30 9.21 7.10
CA ALA A 133 6.62 9.50 6.54
C ALA A 133 6.77 8.87 5.15
N TYR A 134 6.34 7.62 4.98
CA TYR A 134 6.36 6.94 3.68
C TYR A 134 5.42 7.58 2.67
N CYS A 135 4.14 7.80 3.04
CA CYS A 135 3.17 8.41 2.15
C CYS A 135 3.64 9.81 1.69
N ALA A 136 4.14 10.63 2.60
CA ALA A 136 4.67 11.96 2.29
C ALA A 136 5.90 11.88 1.37
N ALA A 137 6.90 11.04 1.70
CA ALA A 137 8.11 10.88 0.89
C ALA A 137 7.78 10.35 -0.52
N SER A 138 6.87 9.39 -0.62
CA SER A 138 6.44 8.82 -1.89
C SER A 138 5.79 9.87 -2.79
N VAL A 139 4.77 10.59 -2.32
CA VAL A 139 4.08 11.58 -3.17
C VAL A 139 4.97 12.79 -3.47
N ALA A 140 5.79 13.22 -2.52
CA ALA A 140 6.69 14.34 -2.72
C ALA A 140 7.78 14.04 -3.76
N SER A 141 8.31 12.80 -3.75
CA SER A 141 9.32 12.36 -4.71
C SER A 141 8.74 12.23 -6.12
N LEU A 142 7.60 11.53 -6.27
CA LEU A 142 6.93 11.33 -7.56
C LEU A 142 6.51 12.64 -8.23
N THR A 143 6.05 13.61 -7.44
CA THR A 143 5.58 14.90 -7.95
C THR A 143 6.66 15.99 -7.97
N ASN A 144 7.91 15.62 -7.63
CA ASN A 144 9.07 16.52 -7.61
C ASN A 144 8.81 17.82 -6.82
N ILE A 145 8.38 17.68 -5.56
CA ILE A 145 8.11 18.81 -4.65
C ILE A 145 8.92 18.74 -3.34
N ILE A 146 9.95 17.87 -3.28
CA ILE A 146 10.84 17.78 -2.12
C ILE A 146 11.61 19.10 -1.97
N THR A 147 11.62 19.65 -0.76
CA THR A 147 12.45 20.80 -0.36
C THR A 147 13.53 20.36 0.63
N PRO A 148 14.57 21.17 0.87
CA PRO A 148 15.61 20.86 1.86
C PRO A 148 15.08 20.68 3.29
N THR A 149 13.95 21.32 3.64
CA THR A 149 13.42 21.35 5.01
C THR A 149 12.25 20.40 5.23
N LEU A 150 11.55 19.97 4.17
CA LEU A 150 10.35 19.14 4.28
C LEU A 150 10.61 17.86 5.08
N PHE A 151 11.72 17.17 4.82
CA PHE A 151 12.10 15.92 5.51
C PHE A 151 13.24 16.08 6.53
N ALA A 152 13.55 17.31 6.96
CA ALA A 152 14.53 17.55 8.01
C ALA A 152 14.12 16.79 9.30
N GLY A 153 15.01 15.96 9.84
CA GLY A 153 14.76 15.13 11.02
C GLY A 153 14.01 13.81 10.76
N THR A 154 13.43 13.62 9.57
CA THR A 154 12.57 12.45 9.30
C THR A 154 13.36 11.14 9.29
N ALA A 155 14.58 11.13 8.76
CA ALA A 155 15.41 9.92 8.77
C ALA A 155 15.77 9.47 10.20
N GLN A 156 16.11 10.43 11.08
CA GLN A 156 16.42 10.17 12.48
C GLN A 156 15.18 9.68 13.24
N TRP A 157 14.01 10.24 12.94
CA TRP A 157 12.76 9.77 13.53
C TRP A 157 12.43 8.33 13.11
N ILE A 158 12.55 7.99 11.82
CA ILE A 158 12.36 6.61 11.33
C ILE A 158 13.36 5.65 11.99
N ALA A 159 14.63 6.06 12.13
CA ALA A 159 15.65 5.23 12.77
C ALA A 159 15.30 4.87 14.22
N ARG A 160 14.69 5.81 14.97
CA ARG A 160 14.19 5.55 16.34
C ARG A 160 13.03 4.54 16.39
N CYS A 161 12.36 4.28 15.26
CA CYS A 161 11.33 3.26 15.15
C CYS A 161 11.90 1.84 14.96
N GLN A 162 13.18 1.69 14.59
CA GLN A 162 13.83 0.38 14.58
C GLN A 162 14.04 -0.10 16.02
N ASN A 163 13.62 -1.32 16.34
CA ASN A 163 13.66 -1.85 17.70
C ASN A 163 14.67 -3.01 17.85
N TRP A 164 14.70 -3.63 19.03
CA TRP A 164 15.61 -4.71 19.40
C TRP A 164 15.48 -5.98 18.53
N GLU A 165 14.33 -6.17 17.88
CA GLU A 165 14.09 -7.30 16.98
C GLU A 165 14.81 -7.12 15.64
N GLY A 166 15.12 -5.88 15.27
CA GLY A 166 15.74 -5.49 14.00
C GLY A 166 14.77 -4.90 12.98
N GLY A 167 13.46 -5.18 13.09
CA GLY A 167 12.42 -4.52 12.29
C GLY A 167 12.02 -3.15 12.84
N ILE A 168 11.03 -2.53 12.22
CA ILE A 168 10.56 -1.17 12.54
C ILE A 168 9.11 -1.23 13.04
N GLY A 169 8.83 -0.52 14.13
CA GLY A 169 7.49 -0.31 14.67
C GLY A 169 6.79 0.94 14.11
N GLY A 170 5.51 1.11 14.43
CA GLY A 170 4.73 2.26 13.95
C GLY A 170 5.29 3.60 14.47
N VAL A 171 5.70 3.62 15.74
CA VAL A 171 6.35 4.75 16.42
C VAL A 171 7.51 4.21 17.27
N PRO A 172 8.43 5.08 17.76
CA PRO A 172 9.54 4.64 18.58
C PRO A 172 9.10 3.80 19.80
N GLY A 173 9.75 2.66 19.99
CA GLY A 173 9.48 1.73 21.10
C GLY A 173 8.43 0.65 20.83
N MET A 174 7.74 0.67 19.68
CA MET A 174 6.73 -0.33 19.35
C MET A 174 7.32 -1.63 18.75
N GLU A 175 6.51 -2.69 18.78
CA GLU A 175 6.79 -3.99 18.16
C GLU A 175 7.09 -3.86 16.66
N ALA A 176 8.06 -4.63 16.17
CA ALA A 176 8.42 -4.63 14.76
C ALA A 176 7.32 -5.26 13.90
N HIS A 177 6.91 -4.57 12.84
CA HIS A 177 5.79 -4.98 11.99
C HIS A 177 6.12 -4.84 10.51
N GLY A 178 5.73 -5.81 9.67
CA GLY A 178 6.07 -5.83 8.24
C GLY A 178 5.67 -4.55 7.51
N GLY A 179 4.41 -4.12 7.65
CA GLY A 179 3.92 -2.89 7.03
C GLY A 179 4.70 -1.63 7.44
N TYR A 180 4.91 -1.42 8.75
CA TYR A 180 5.69 -0.29 9.25
C TYR A 180 7.17 -0.36 8.86
N THR A 181 7.72 -1.57 8.77
CA THR A 181 9.08 -1.82 8.30
C THR A 181 9.24 -1.45 6.83
N PHE A 182 8.29 -1.85 5.98
CA PHE A 182 8.27 -1.40 4.60
C PHE A 182 8.20 0.12 4.49
N CYS A 183 7.25 0.76 5.19
CA CYS A 183 7.13 2.21 5.18
C CYS A 183 8.43 2.91 5.60
N GLY A 184 9.05 2.47 6.70
CA GLY A 184 10.29 3.04 7.21
C GLY A 184 11.45 2.88 6.22
N LEU A 185 11.72 1.66 5.75
CA LEU A 185 12.84 1.41 4.84
C LEU A 185 12.61 2.10 3.48
N ALA A 186 11.41 2.02 2.91
CA ALA A 186 11.11 2.63 1.62
C ALA A 186 11.20 4.17 1.69
N ALA A 187 10.76 4.79 2.78
CA ALA A 187 10.94 6.23 2.99
C ALA A 187 12.43 6.59 3.03
N LEU A 188 13.26 5.87 3.79
CA LEU A 188 14.71 6.12 3.85
C LEU A 188 15.39 5.89 2.50
N VAL A 189 14.94 4.91 1.73
CA VAL A 189 15.38 4.63 0.35
C VAL A 189 15.09 5.80 -0.57
N ILE A 190 13.93 6.44 -0.45
CA ILE A 190 13.57 7.65 -1.22
C ILE A 190 14.46 8.83 -0.79
N LEU A 191 14.69 8.97 0.51
CA LEU A 191 15.48 10.04 1.10
C LEU A 191 17.01 9.82 0.99
N LYS A 192 17.45 8.66 0.50
CA LYS A 192 18.87 8.24 0.42
C LYS A 192 19.57 8.28 1.78
N GLN A 193 18.91 7.72 2.80
CA GLN A 193 19.35 7.73 4.21
C GLN A 193 19.24 6.34 4.87
N GLU A 194 19.35 5.27 4.09
CA GLU A 194 19.24 3.88 4.55
C GLU A 194 20.28 3.52 5.63
N ASP A 195 21.42 4.22 5.62
CA ASP A 195 22.50 4.08 6.60
C ASP A 195 22.11 4.48 8.03
N SER A 196 20.96 5.13 8.19
CA SER A 196 20.39 5.43 9.50
C SER A 196 19.90 4.17 10.25
N LEU A 197 19.75 3.04 9.55
CA LEU A 197 19.27 1.78 10.12
C LEU A 197 20.40 0.76 10.28
N ASN A 198 20.25 -0.13 11.26
CA ASN A 198 21.02 -1.36 11.32
C ASN A 198 20.48 -2.38 10.29
N LEU A 199 21.01 -2.32 9.07
CA LEU A 199 20.56 -3.17 7.96
C LEU A 199 20.81 -4.67 8.19
N LYS A 200 21.81 -5.04 8.99
CA LYS A 200 22.10 -6.44 9.31
C LYS A 200 21.00 -7.04 10.18
N CYS A 201 20.62 -6.34 11.26
CA CYS A 201 19.52 -6.76 12.11
C CYS A 201 18.19 -6.76 11.36
N LEU A 202 17.96 -5.75 10.51
CA LEU A 202 16.76 -5.67 9.68
C LEU A 202 16.66 -6.84 8.68
N LEU A 203 17.74 -7.16 7.98
CA LEU A 203 17.80 -8.30 7.06
C LEU A 203 17.50 -9.61 7.79
N HIS A 204 18.15 -9.84 8.93
CA HIS A 204 17.90 -11.04 9.73
C HIS A 204 16.44 -11.12 10.22
N TRP A 205 15.87 -9.99 10.64
CA TRP A 205 14.48 -9.93 11.09
C TRP A 205 13.52 -10.31 9.97
N VAL A 206 13.63 -9.70 8.78
CA VAL A 206 12.66 -9.93 7.70
C VAL A 206 12.75 -11.33 7.12
N THR A 207 13.95 -11.90 6.97
CA THR A 207 14.08 -13.29 6.47
C THR A 207 13.50 -14.31 7.46
N SER A 208 13.52 -13.99 8.76
CA SER A 208 12.87 -14.79 9.80
C SER A 208 11.33 -14.66 9.82
N ARG A 209 10.73 -13.83 8.96
CA ARG A 209 9.26 -13.69 8.83
C ARG A 209 8.66 -14.62 7.78
N GLN A 210 9.48 -15.26 6.95
CA GLN A 210 8.97 -16.27 6.03
C GLN A 210 8.68 -17.56 6.80
N MET A 211 7.48 -18.08 6.62
CA MET A 211 6.96 -19.22 7.36
C MET A 211 7.51 -20.50 6.74
N ARG A 212 8.28 -21.28 7.54
CA ARG A 212 8.97 -22.48 7.07
C ARG A 212 8.07 -23.58 6.48
N PHE A 213 6.79 -23.59 6.84
CA PHE A 213 5.84 -24.61 6.39
C PHE A 213 4.90 -24.04 5.32
N GLU A 214 4.26 -22.90 5.61
CA GLU A 214 3.29 -22.29 4.71
C GLU A 214 3.92 -21.60 3.49
N GLY A 215 5.20 -21.20 3.55
CA GLY A 215 5.91 -20.50 2.47
C GLY A 215 5.61 -18.99 2.38
N GLY A 216 4.45 -18.56 2.87
CA GLY A 216 4.07 -17.15 3.02
C GLY A 216 4.80 -16.42 4.15
N PHE A 217 4.42 -15.16 4.40
CA PHE A 217 5.02 -14.35 5.45
C PHE A 217 4.04 -14.03 6.59
N GLN A 218 4.57 -13.93 7.82
CA GLN A 218 3.86 -13.33 8.95
C GLN A 218 4.21 -11.84 9.11
N GLY A 219 3.27 -11.04 9.61
CA GLY A 219 3.50 -9.61 9.84
C GLY A 219 4.41 -9.28 11.02
N ARG A 220 4.40 -10.14 12.03
CA ARG A 220 5.15 -9.99 13.30
C ARG A 220 5.54 -11.36 13.83
N CYS A 221 6.55 -11.41 14.69
CA CYS A 221 6.98 -12.66 15.31
C CYS A 221 5.81 -13.34 16.06
N ASN A 222 5.72 -14.67 15.96
CA ASN A 222 4.66 -15.48 16.58
C ASN A 222 3.22 -15.13 16.18
N LYS A 223 3.01 -14.49 15.03
CA LYS A 223 1.68 -14.29 14.42
C LYS A 223 1.47 -15.23 13.22
N LEU A 224 0.24 -15.33 12.75
CA LEU A 224 -0.08 -16.19 11.61
C LEU A 224 0.48 -15.62 10.31
N VAL A 225 0.62 -16.52 9.33
CA VAL A 225 0.84 -16.18 7.93
C VAL A 225 -0.35 -15.38 7.37
N ASP A 226 -0.06 -14.43 6.49
CA ASP A 226 -1.08 -13.65 5.77
C ASP A 226 -0.52 -13.19 4.41
N GLY A 227 -1.31 -13.40 3.35
CA GLY A 227 -1.03 -13.10 1.97
C GLY A 227 -0.59 -11.66 1.70
N CYS A 228 -1.09 -10.67 2.45
CA CYS A 228 -0.71 -9.27 2.24
C CYS A 228 0.77 -9.00 2.58
N TYR A 229 1.36 -9.78 3.49
CA TYR A 229 2.78 -9.68 3.83
C TYR A 229 3.70 -10.23 2.74
N SER A 230 3.16 -10.88 1.72
CA SER A 230 3.90 -11.20 0.49
C SER A 230 4.47 -9.93 -0.15
N PHE A 231 3.80 -8.79 -0.03
CA PHE A 231 4.36 -7.50 -0.45
C PHE A 231 5.15 -6.85 0.69
N TRP A 232 4.52 -6.66 1.85
CA TRP A 232 5.10 -5.85 2.92
C TRP A 232 6.41 -6.40 3.48
N GLN A 233 6.57 -7.73 3.55
CA GLN A 233 7.82 -8.35 3.99
C GLN A 233 8.73 -8.60 2.79
N ALA A 234 8.25 -9.30 1.75
CA ALA A 234 9.14 -9.69 0.66
C ALA A 234 9.69 -8.47 -0.12
N GLY A 235 8.90 -7.38 -0.20
CA GLY A 235 9.31 -6.11 -0.81
C GLY A 235 10.46 -5.39 -0.09
N LEU A 236 10.77 -5.76 1.16
CA LEU A 236 11.97 -5.26 1.84
C LEU A 236 13.25 -5.84 1.25
N LEU A 237 13.23 -7.06 0.70
CA LEU A 237 14.46 -7.74 0.25
C LEU A 237 15.07 -7.07 -1.00
N PRO A 238 14.30 -6.63 -2.00
CA PRO A 238 14.84 -5.78 -3.07
C PRO A 238 15.39 -4.44 -2.57
N LEU A 239 14.74 -3.80 -1.58
CA LEU A 239 15.21 -2.53 -1.00
C LEU A 239 16.53 -2.73 -0.24
N LEU A 240 16.63 -3.79 0.55
CA LEU A 240 17.85 -4.19 1.25
C LEU A 240 18.95 -4.57 0.28
N HIS A 241 18.63 -5.34 -0.77
CA HIS A 241 19.59 -5.70 -1.82
C HIS A 241 20.17 -4.44 -2.47
N ARG A 242 19.33 -3.47 -2.84
CA ARG A 242 19.78 -2.17 -3.38
C ARG A 242 20.69 -1.42 -2.40
N ALA A 243 20.27 -1.32 -1.13
CA ALA A 243 21.02 -0.59 -0.12
C ALA A 243 22.40 -1.23 0.16
N LEU A 244 22.46 -2.57 0.22
CA LEU A 244 23.71 -3.31 0.39
C LEU A 244 24.59 -3.23 -0.88
N HIS A 245 23.99 -3.28 -2.07
CA HIS A 245 24.70 -3.13 -3.33
C HIS A 245 25.37 -1.75 -3.45
N ALA A 246 24.67 -0.68 -3.04
CA ALA A 246 25.23 0.67 -2.99
C ALA A 246 26.45 0.80 -2.06
N LYS A 247 26.59 -0.11 -1.09
CA LYS A 247 27.77 -0.22 -0.21
C LYS A 247 28.90 -1.08 -0.78
N GLY A 248 28.72 -1.64 -1.97
CA GLY A 248 29.70 -2.52 -2.59
C GLY A 248 29.76 -3.92 -1.96
N ASP A 249 28.65 -4.41 -1.38
CA ASP A 249 28.60 -5.77 -0.84
C ASP A 249 28.71 -6.81 -1.96
N SER A 250 29.87 -7.48 -2.03
CA SER A 250 30.19 -8.49 -3.03
C SER A 250 29.59 -9.87 -2.77
N ALA A 251 28.99 -10.08 -1.59
CA ALA A 251 28.35 -11.35 -1.23
C ALA A 251 26.89 -11.43 -1.71
N LEU A 252 26.34 -10.36 -2.27
CA LEU A 252 24.98 -10.33 -2.77
C LEU A 252 24.79 -11.25 -3.98
N SER A 253 23.67 -11.99 -3.97
CA SER A 253 23.27 -12.83 -5.10
C SER A 253 22.94 -11.98 -6.32
N MET A 254 23.46 -12.36 -7.49
CA MET A 254 23.16 -11.67 -8.76
C MET A 254 21.86 -12.14 -9.43
N THR A 255 21.20 -13.16 -8.86
CA THR A 255 20.08 -13.86 -9.54
C THR A 255 18.85 -14.02 -8.66
N HIS A 256 18.97 -13.85 -7.34
CA HIS A 256 17.89 -14.14 -6.40
C HIS A 256 17.81 -13.11 -5.28
N TRP A 257 16.60 -12.91 -4.78
CA TRP A 257 16.37 -12.18 -3.53
C TRP A 257 16.63 -13.08 -2.32
N MET A 258 16.92 -12.47 -1.17
CA MET A 258 17.30 -13.19 0.05
C MET A 258 16.08 -13.79 0.80
N PHE A 259 15.19 -14.46 0.09
CA PHE A 259 14.07 -15.22 0.64
C PHE A 259 13.70 -16.37 -0.32
N ASP A 260 12.91 -17.34 0.13
CA ASP A 260 12.46 -18.44 -0.74
C ASP A 260 11.36 -17.95 -1.69
N GLN A 261 11.78 -17.55 -2.89
CA GLN A 261 10.90 -17.02 -3.94
C GLN A 261 9.91 -18.05 -4.46
N GLN A 262 10.26 -19.34 -4.46
CA GLN A 262 9.37 -20.39 -4.95
C GLN A 262 8.27 -20.68 -3.92
N ALA A 263 8.64 -20.87 -2.65
CA ALA A 263 7.68 -21.12 -1.59
C ALA A 263 6.66 -19.98 -1.44
N LEU A 264 7.09 -18.72 -1.61
CA LEU A 264 6.15 -17.59 -1.59
C LEU A 264 5.14 -17.65 -2.75
N GLN A 265 5.60 -17.98 -3.96
CA GLN A 265 4.71 -18.13 -5.12
C GLN A 265 3.72 -19.28 -4.92
N GLU A 266 4.19 -20.41 -4.40
CA GLU A 266 3.34 -21.55 -4.07
C GLU A 266 2.26 -21.18 -3.05
N TYR A 267 2.61 -20.47 -1.97
CA TYR A 267 1.64 -19.97 -0.99
C TYR A 267 0.56 -19.07 -1.62
N ILE A 268 0.97 -18.10 -2.44
CA ILE A 268 0.04 -17.16 -3.08
C ILE A 268 -0.90 -17.91 -4.04
N LEU A 269 -0.35 -18.76 -4.91
CA LEU A 269 -1.11 -19.43 -5.94
C LEU A 269 -1.99 -20.55 -5.39
N LEU A 270 -1.56 -21.27 -4.36
CA LEU A 270 -2.30 -22.42 -3.84
C LEU A 270 -3.27 -22.05 -2.71
N CYS A 271 -2.95 -21.02 -1.91
CA CYS A 271 -3.68 -20.72 -0.68
C CYS A 271 -4.41 -19.37 -0.69
N CYS A 272 -3.97 -18.42 -1.51
CA CYS A 272 -4.48 -17.04 -1.44
C CYS A 272 -5.47 -16.72 -2.57
N GLN A 273 -5.82 -17.65 -3.46
CA GLN A 273 -6.76 -17.37 -4.55
C GLN A 273 -8.21 -17.64 -4.13
N CYS A 274 -9.09 -16.66 -4.32
CA CYS A 274 -10.53 -16.86 -4.16
C CYS A 274 -11.09 -17.51 -5.44
N PRO A 275 -11.84 -18.62 -5.34
CA PRO A 275 -12.47 -19.25 -6.52
C PRO A 275 -13.42 -18.32 -7.29
N ALA A 276 -14.00 -17.32 -6.61
CA ALA A 276 -14.89 -16.32 -7.21
C ALA A 276 -14.17 -15.10 -7.77
N GLY A 277 -12.82 -15.10 -7.75
CA GLY A 277 -11.98 -13.98 -8.18
C GLY A 277 -11.45 -13.15 -7.01
N GLY A 278 -10.24 -12.60 -7.18
CA GLY A 278 -9.50 -11.87 -6.15
C GLY A 278 -8.56 -12.77 -5.33
N LEU A 279 -7.76 -12.12 -4.48
CA LEU A 279 -6.85 -12.78 -3.55
C LEU A 279 -7.30 -12.55 -2.10
N LEU A 280 -6.80 -13.40 -1.19
CA LEU A 280 -7.19 -13.52 0.21
C LEU A 280 -5.97 -13.40 1.13
N ASP A 281 -6.21 -13.10 2.41
CA ASP A 281 -5.23 -13.22 3.49
C ASP A 281 -4.76 -14.69 3.62
N LYS A 282 -5.68 -15.63 3.89
CA LYS A 282 -5.37 -17.06 4.03
C LYS A 282 -6.63 -17.90 3.74
N PRO A 283 -6.50 -19.22 3.55
CA PRO A 283 -7.66 -20.10 3.42
C PRO A 283 -8.58 -20.00 4.65
N ALA A 284 -9.87 -19.75 4.41
CA ALA A 284 -10.90 -19.74 5.45
C ALA A 284 -11.84 -20.96 5.28
N PRO A 285 -12.38 -21.52 6.36
CA PRO A 285 -13.42 -22.53 6.25
C PRO A 285 -14.66 -21.94 5.58
N TRP A 286 -15.17 -22.65 4.57
CA TRP A 286 -16.43 -22.31 3.92
C TRP A 286 -17.59 -22.43 4.92
N PRO A 287 -18.56 -21.47 4.99
CA PRO A 287 -18.85 -20.38 4.05
C PRO A 287 -18.49 -18.99 4.61
N GLU A 288 -17.39 -18.82 5.34
CA GLU A 288 -16.97 -17.47 5.74
C GLU A 288 -16.58 -16.67 4.49
N PRO A 289 -17.19 -15.50 4.23
CA PRO A 289 -16.75 -14.66 3.13
C PRO A 289 -15.31 -14.21 3.37
N ALA A 290 -14.50 -14.33 2.34
CA ALA A 290 -13.22 -13.66 2.17
C ALA A 290 -13.24 -12.27 2.82
N ARG A 291 -12.51 -12.08 3.92
CA ARG A 291 -12.32 -10.76 4.55
C ARG A 291 -11.10 -10.08 3.98
#